data_AF-A0A6G9CVU8-F1
#
_entry.id   AF-A0A6G9CVU8-F1
#
_cell.length_a   1.000
_cell.length_b   1.000
_cell.length_c   1.000
_cell.angle_alpha   90.00
_cell.angle_beta   90.00
_cell.angle_gamma   90.00
#
_symmetry.space_group_name_H-M   'P 1'
#
loop_
_entity.id
_entity.type
_entity.pdbx_description
1 polymer ?
#
loop_
_entity_poly.entity_id
_entity_poly.type
_entity_poly.pdbx_seq_one_letter_code
_entity_poly.pdbx_strand_id
1 'polypeptide(L)'
;MTLRRKRRPLGSTIGASLGSSSRDRAANALVAWSEYAGAMAATHKSRPWFLRIFGTKIPTPLDAGRSDLVVVAEGFDDAEASSTALERAASTEPEFRAESEVVLRHHLDLPEGSVADAESIVAQDGYVRGSSRPEDVTPVVENSVRVVFERVQVLDALHCSQERSRMAGLAQRLGGSVAGWDALQPPILAEAPPKRGRRKS
;
A
#
# COMPACT_ATOMS: atom_id res chain seq x y z
N MET A 1 -74.66 18.79 -10.22
CA MET A 1 -75.06 19.24 -8.87
C MET A 1 -73.89 19.96 -8.21
N THR A 2 -73.86 21.29 -8.32
CA THR A 2 -74.25 22.31 -7.31
C THR A 2 -73.07 22.82 -6.47
N LEU A 3 -72.51 23.93 -6.96
CA LEU A 3 -72.09 25.15 -6.23
C LEU A 3 -71.93 25.07 -4.70
N ARG A 4 -70.77 25.50 -4.19
CA ARG A 4 -70.72 26.67 -3.29
C ARG A 4 -69.33 27.31 -3.18
N ARG A 5 -69.24 28.54 -3.70
CA ARG A 5 -68.27 29.58 -3.34
C ARG A 5 -68.66 30.26 -2.02
N LYS A 6 -67.70 31.07 -1.50
CA LYS A 6 -67.78 32.15 -0.47
C LYS A 6 -67.59 31.68 0.98
N ARG A 7 -66.73 32.29 1.83
CA ARG A 7 -66.26 33.68 1.96
C ARG A 7 -64.84 33.80 2.60
N ARG A 8 -64.08 34.85 2.24
CA ARG A 8 -63.02 35.52 3.04
C ARG A 8 -63.69 36.57 4.02
N PRO A 9 -63.03 37.37 4.92
CA PRO A 9 -61.60 37.74 5.01
C PRO A 9 -61.00 38.11 6.41
N LEU A 10 -59.71 38.53 6.37
CA LEU A 10 -58.97 39.55 7.16
C LEU A 10 -58.36 39.24 8.54
N GLY A 11 -57.07 39.62 8.68
CA GLY A 11 -56.27 39.68 9.91
C GLY A 11 -54.81 39.26 9.66
N SER A 12 -54.04 39.95 8.80
CA SER A 12 -52.90 40.82 9.20
C SER A 12 -52.35 40.56 10.61
N THR A 13 -51.09 40.14 10.72
CA THR A 13 -50.03 40.78 11.55
C THR A 13 -48.68 40.04 11.36
N ILE A 14 -47.74 40.73 10.71
CA ILE A 14 -46.31 40.93 11.04
C ILE A 14 -45.43 39.72 11.42
N GLY A 15 -44.31 39.56 10.69
CA GLY A 15 -43.10 38.95 11.27
C GLY A 15 -42.09 38.38 10.26
N ALA A 16 -41.04 39.16 9.96
CA ALA A 16 -39.66 38.80 9.55
C ALA A 16 -39.45 37.65 8.54
N SER A 17 -39.04 37.86 7.29
CA SER A 17 -37.76 38.43 6.79
C SER A 17 -36.48 37.79 7.35
N LEU A 18 -35.60 37.45 6.41
CA LEU A 18 -34.21 36.98 6.51
C LEU A 18 -34.08 35.47 6.79
N GLY A 19 -33.45 34.66 5.94
CA GLY A 19 -32.44 34.97 4.96
C GLY A 19 -31.39 33.86 5.09
N SER A 20 -31.46 32.89 4.19
CA SER A 20 -30.43 31.86 4.06
C SER A 20 -29.10 32.50 3.67
N SER A 21 -28.05 32.29 4.46
CA SER A 21 -26.67 32.59 4.04
C SER A 21 -25.66 31.63 4.66
N SER A 22 -25.41 30.51 3.96
CA SER A 22 -24.10 30.02 3.50
C SER A 22 -22.85 29.97 4.42
N ARG A 23 -22.92 30.16 5.76
CA ARG A 23 -21.69 30.20 6.59
C ARG A 23 -21.64 29.31 7.84
N ASP A 24 -22.69 28.55 8.15
CA ASP A 24 -22.77 27.82 9.44
C ASP A 24 -22.38 26.33 9.41
N ARG A 25 -21.62 25.85 8.40
CA ARG A 25 -21.17 24.43 8.35
C ARG A 25 -19.72 24.17 8.73
N ALA A 26 -18.97 25.15 9.21
CA ALA A 26 -17.55 24.98 9.54
C ALA A 26 -17.23 25.48 10.95
N ALA A 27 -17.64 24.75 12.00
CA ALA A 27 -17.14 25.05 13.36
C ALA A 27 -17.31 23.98 14.46
N ASN A 28 -17.92 22.81 14.26
CA ASN A 28 -18.24 21.96 15.42
C ASN A 28 -18.05 20.45 15.18
N ALA A 29 -16.81 19.96 15.31
CA ALA A 29 -16.51 18.53 15.48
C ALA A 29 -15.13 18.29 16.11
N LEU A 30 -14.75 19.09 17.10
CA LEU A 30 -13.62 18.82 17.98
C LEU A 30 -14.08 19.11 19.42
N VAL A 31 -13.70 18.23 20.35
CA VAL A 31 -13.94 18.27 21.82
C VAL A 31 -15.17 17.48 22.31
N ALA A 32 -14.96 16.16 22.46
CA ALA A 32 -15.51 15.21 23.44
C ALA A 32 -15.10 13.85 22.88
N TRP A 33 -14.18 13.09 23.46
CA TRP A 33 -14.41 12.25 24.63
C TRP A 33 -13.04 11.91 25.25
N SER A 34 -12.74 12.50 26.40
CA SER A 34 -11.70 12.02 27.32
C SER A 34 -12.39 11.55 28.60
N GLU A 35 -11.89 10.45 29.16
CA GLU A 35 -12.14 9.98 30.53
C GLU A 35 -13.42 9.17 30.79
N TYR A 36 -13.39 7.90 30.35
CA TYR A 36 -13.88 6.80 31.18
C TYR A 36 -12.71 5.87 31.49
N ALA A 37 -12.00 6.19 32.57
CA ALA A 37 -10.97 5.35 33.16
C ALA A 37 -11.58 4.46 34.24
N GLY A 38 -11.18 3.18 34.27
CA GLY A 38 -10.92 2.49 35.53
C GLY A 38 -11.71 1.21 35.81
N ALA A 39 -11.00 0.08 35.66
CA ALA A 39 -10.76 -0.92 36.72
C ALA A 39 -11.21 -2.38 36.41
N MET A 40 -10.28 -3.20 35.91
CA MET A 40 -9.92 -4.50 36.50
C MET A 40 -8.58 -4.98 35.91
N ALA A 41 -7.68 -5.39 36.79
CA ALA A 41 -6.25 -5.54 36.56
C ALA A 41 -5.81 -7.00 36.42
N ALA A 42 -4.75 -7.24 35.63
CA ALA A 42 -3.69 -8.21 35.97
C ALA A 42 -2.40 -7.96 35.14
N THR A 43 -1.34 -7.55 35.86
CA THR A 43 0.11 -7.86 35.66
C THR A 43 0.77 -7.54 34.31
N HIS A 44 1.32 -6.34 34.06
CA HIS A 44 2.59 -5.72 34.54
C HIS A 44 3.82 -5.89 33.60
N LYS A 45 4.13 -4.76 32.95
CA LYS A 45 5.41 -4.28 32.39
C LYS A 45 5.90 -4.82 31.04
N SER A 46 5.28 -4.35 29.96
CA SER A 46 6.04 -4.00 28.75
C SER A 46 6.77 -2.67 29.00
N ARG A 47 8.09 -2.75 29.23
CA ARG A 47 8.94 -1.55 29.27
C ARG A 47 8.98 -0.94 27.86
N PRO A 48 8.81 0.38 27.71
CA PRO A 48 8.96 1.00 26.42
C PRO A 48 10.41 0.92 25.93
N TRP A 49 10.57 0.47 24.69
CA TRP A 49 11.84 0.17 24.02
C TRP A 49 12.58 1.41 23.48
N PHE A 50 12.00 2.61 23.62
CA PHE A 50 12.46 3.86 22.98
C PHE A 50 13.72 4.51 23.59
N LEU A 51 14.64 3.73 24.17
CA LEU A 51 15.94 4.21 24.66
C LEU A 51 17.17 3.44 24.14
N ARG A 52 17.08 2.73 23.00
CA ARG A 52 18.29 2.24 22.32
C ARG A 52 18.89 3.35 21.45
N ILE A 53 19.70 4.18 22.09
CA ILE A 53 20.78 4.93 21.46
C ILE A 53 21.90 3.92 21.17
N PHE A 54 21.89 3.35 19.97
CA PHE A 54 23.06 2.73 19.36
C PHE A 54 23.11 3.19 17.92
N GLY A 55 24.27 3.70 17.50
CA GLY A 55 24.51 4.19 16.15
C GLY A 55 24.34 3.06 15.13
N THR A 56 23.12 2.90 14.64
CA THR A 56 22.86 2.17 13.41
C THR A 56 23.41 3.04 12.30
N LYS A 57 24.44 2.57 11.58
CA LYS A 57 24.69 3.08 10.22
C LYS A 57 23.33 3.07 9.55
N ILE A 58 22.77 4.23 9.21
CA ILE A 58 21.55 4.31 8.42
C ILE A 58 21.82 3.40 7.22
N PRO A 59 21.13 2.26 7.08
CA PRO A 59 21.36 1.39 5.95
C PRO A 59 21.15 2.25 4.70
N THR A 60 22.12 2.24 3.80
CA THR A 60 21.90 2.88 2.50
C THR A 60 20.65 2.25 1.90
N PRO A 61 19.63 3.05 1.54
CA PRO A 61 18.43 2.52 0.92
C PRO A 61 18.79 1.62 -0.26
N LEU A 62 18.08 0.51 -0.41
CA LEU A 62 18.24 -0.40 -1.52
C LEU A 62 18.06 0.38 -2.84
N ASP A 63 19.05 0.29 -3.71
CA ASP A 63 18.96 0.85 -5.06
C ASP A 63 18.22 -0.14 -5.97
N ALA A 64 17.03 0.27 -6.43
CA ALA A 64 16.20 -0.53 -7.33
C ALA A 64 16.84 -0.75 -8.71
N GLY A 65 17.77 0.12 -9.13
CA GLY A 65 18.46 0.01 -10.42
C GLY A 65 19.59 -1.04 -10.45
N ARG A 66 19.84 -1.74 -9.33
CA ARG A 66 20.88 -2.77 -9.26
C ARG A 66 20.53 -3.97 -10.12
N SER A 67 21.48 -4.39 -10.95
CA SER A 67 21.31 -5.54 -11.85
C SER A 67 21.45 -6.91 -11.17
N ASP A 68 21.91 -6.96 -9.93
CA ASP A 68 22.11 -8.21 -9.18
C ASP A 68 20.89 -8.61 -8.34
N LEU A 69 19.79 -7.86 -8.39
CA LEU A 69 18.56 -8.18 -7.68
C LEU A 69 17.96 -9.50 -8.16
N VAL A 70 17.55 -10.35 -7.22
CA VAL A 70 16.89 -11.64 -7.48
C VAL A 70 15.52 -11.66 -6.81
N VAL A 71 14.56 -12.34 -7.44
CA VAL A 71 13.25 -12.59 -6.84
C VAL A 71 13.43 -13.49 -5.63
N VAL A 72 13.00 -13.01 -4.46
CA VAL A 72 13.03 -13.76 -3.19
C VAL A 72 11.64 -14.14 -2.72
N ALA A 73 10.60 -13.44 -3.18
CA ALA A 73 9.21 -13.78 -2.91
C ALA A 73 8.33 -13.38 -4.10
N GLU A 74 7.25 -14.13 -4.31
CA GLU A 74 6.28 -13.86 -5.37
C GLU A 74 4.90 -14.41 -4.99
N GLY A 75 3.86 -13.80 -5.56
CA GLY A 75 2.49 -14.26 -5.45
C GLY A 75 1.70 -13.91 -6.71
N PHE A 76 1.56 -14.90 -7.59
CA PHE A 76 0.79 -14.84 -8.83
C PHE A 76 -0.52 -15.66 -8.75
N ASP A 77 -0.70 -16.45 -7.68
CA ASP A 77 -1.98 -17.06 -7.32
C ASP A 77 -2.77 -16.06 -6.47
N ASP A 78 -3.93 -15.62 -6.97
CA ASP A 78 -4.77 -14.64 -6.28
C ASP A 78 -5.40 -15.18 -4.99
N ALA A 79 -5.54 -16.51 -4.88
CA ALA A 79 -6.06 -17.19 -3.70
C ALA A 79 -5.01 -17.32 -2.58
N GLU A 80 -3.71 -17.22 -2.89
CA GLU A 80 -2.65 -17.32 -1.87
C GLU A 80 -2.61 -16.05 -1.00
N ALA A 81 -2.67 -16.26 0.32
CA ALA A 81 -2.50 -15.20 1.30
C ALA A 81 -1.06 -14.67 1.29
N SER A 82 -0.88 -13.36 1.44
CA SER A 82 0.47 -12.75 1.49
C SER A 82 1.35 -13.31 2.61
N SER A 83 0.77 -13.65 3.75
CA SER A 83 1.50 -14.30 4.85
C SER A 83 2.07 -15.64 4.44
N THR A 84 1.28 -16.47 3.74
CA THR A 84 1.69 -17.80 3.27
C THR A 84 2.81 -17.68 2.23
N ALA A 85 2.68 -16.75 1.28
CA ALA A 85 3.70 -16.52 0.26
C ALA A 85 5.04 -16.09 0.89
N LEU A 86 5.02 -15.18 1.87
CA LEU A 86 6.24 -14.72 2.54
C LEU A 86 6.83 -15.76 3.50
N GLU A 87 6.02 -16.56 4.17
CA GLU A 87 6.50 -17.68 5.01
C GLU A 87 7.20 -18.76 4.17
N ARG A 88 6.61 -19.11 3.02
CA ARG A 88 7.21 -19.99 2.01
C ARG A 88 8.53 -19.42 1.49
N ALA A 89 8.56 -18.13 1.17
CA ALA A 89 9.74 -17.42 0.70
C ALA A 89 10.87 -17.36 1.73
N ALA A 90 10.56 -17.26 3.02
CA ALA A 90 11.55 -17.30 4.09
C ALA A 90 12.20 -18.69 4.28
N SER A 91 11.66 -19.74 3.65
CA SER A 91 12.14 -21.12 3.79
C SER A 91 12.62 -21.73 2.47
N THR A 92 12.68 -20.94 1.39
CA THR A 92 13.04 -21.40 0.04
C THR A 92 14.18 -20.55 -0.50
N GLU A 93 15.12 -21.13 -1.25
CA GLU A 93 16.16 -20.36 -1.92
C GLU A 93 15.65 -19.77 -3.25
N PRO A 94 15.93 -18.48 -3.56
CA PRO A 94 16.60 -17.49 -2.72
C PRO A 94 15.76 -17.02 -1.51
N GLU A 95 16.37 -17.00 -0.32
CA GLU A 95 15.66 -16.71 0.93
C GLU A 95 15.20 -15.25 1.03
N PHE A 96 13.92 -15.05 1.37
CA PHE A 96 13.38 -13.74 1.73
C PHE A 96 13.79 -13.31 3.14
N ARG A 97 14.41 -12.13 3.25
CA ARG A 97 14.85 -11.53 4.52
C ARG A 97 13.91 -10.41 4.95
N ALA A 98 13.01 -10.70 5.89
CA ALA A 98 11.95 -9.79 6.34
C ALA A 98 12.45 -8.42 6.83
N GLU A 99 13.58 -8.36 7.54
CA GLU A 99 14.14 -7.11 8.08
C GLU A 99 14.94 -6.30 7.05
N SER A 100 14.99 -6.75 5.80
CA SER A 100 15.72 -6.08 4.72
C SER A 100 14.76 -5.52 3.68
N GLU A 101 15.11 -4.36 3.12
CA GLU A 101 14.32 -3.77 2.04
C GLU A 101 14.23 -4.72 0.85
N VAL A 102 13.11 -4.62 0.14
CA VAL A 102 12.84 -5.25 -1.14
C VAL A 102 12.55 -4.16 -2.15
N VAL A 103 12.79 -4.46 -3.43
CA VAL A 103 12.04 -3.82 -4.51
C VAL A 103 10.75 -4.61 -4.66
N LEU A 104 9.62 -4.07 -4.18
CA LEU A 104 8.31 -4.68 -4.41
C LEU A 104 7.83 -4.24 -5.78
N ARG A 105 7.54 -5.20 -6.66
CA ARG A 105 7.00 -4.96 -7.99
C ARG A 105 5.58 -5.51 -8.09
N HIS A 106 4.69 -4.69 -8.65
CA HIS A 106 3.33 -5.08 -8.99
C HIS A 106 3.16 -5.16 -10.49
N HIS A 107 2.59 -6.27 -10.95
CA HIS A 107 2.35 -6.56 -12.36
C HIS A 107 0.89 -6.32 -12.68
N LEU A 108 0.58 -5.33 -13.50
CA LEU A 108 -0.78 -4.95 -13.86
C LEU A 108 -0.96 -5.13 -15.37
N ASP A 109 -2.13 -5.63 -15.76
CA ASP A 109 -2.60 -5.60 -17.14
C ASP A 109 -3.55 -4.42 -17.29
N LEU A 110 -3.14 -3.42 -18.06
CA LEU A 110 -3.92 -2.19 -18.25
C LEU A 110 -4.22 -1.94 -19.72
N PRO A 111 -5.38 -1.36 -20.07
CA PRO A 111 -5.57 -0.76 -21.39
C PRO A 111 -4.45 0.25 -21.67
N GLU A 112 -3.92 0.25 -22.90
CA GLU A 112 -2.77 1.08 -23.28
C GLU A 112 -3.01 2.58 -22.98
N GLY A 113 -4.22 3.07 -23.25
CA GLY A 113 -4.62 4.45 -22.97
C GLY A 113 -4.69 4.83 -21.49
N SER A 114 -4.72 3.85 -20.57
CA SER A 114 -4.82 4.08 -19.12
C SER A 114 -3.46 4.08 -18.41
N VAL A 115 -2.37 3.76 -19.10
CA VAL A 115 -1.04 3.57 -18.49
C VAL A 115 -0.48 4.85 -17.88
N ALA A 116 -0.57 5.98 -18.59
CA ALA A 116 -0.08 7.27 -18.10
C ALA A 116 -0.82 7.75 -16.85
N ASP A 117 -2.13 7.51 -16.79
CA ASP A 117 -2.95 7.82 -15.62
C ASP A 117 -2.57 6.93 -14.43
N ALA A 118 -2.33 5.63 -14.66
CA ALA A 118 -1.85 4.73 -13.63
C ALA A 118 -0.51 5.19 -13.06
N GLU A 119 0.45 5.53 -13.93
CA GLU A 119 1.77 6.07 -13.55
C GLU A 119 1.64 7.33 -12.68
N SER A 120 0.79 8.27 -13.08
CA SER A 120 0.57 9.50 -12.31
C SER A 120 -0.08 9.25 -10.95
N ILE A 121 -0.90 8.20 -10.79
CA ILE A 121 -1.53 7.87 -9.52
C ILE A 121 -0.53 7.18 -8.59
N VAL A 122 0.16 6.14 -9.06
CA VAL A 122 1.08 5.37 -8.20
C VAL A 122 2.33 6.16 -7.80
N ALA A 123 2.73 7.14 -8.62
CA ALA A 123 3.80 8.07 -8.28
C ALA A 123 3.52 8.88 -6.99
N GLN A 124 2.25 9.11 -6.65
CA GLN A 124 1.86 9.79 -5.41
C GLN A 124 2.16 8.94 -4.17
N ASP A 125 2.18 7.61 -4.34
CA ASP A 125 2.54 6.63 -3.31
C ASP A 125 4.03 6.22 -3.39
N GLY A 126 4.83 6.92 -4.21
CA GLY A 126 6.27 6.68 -4.35
C GLY A 126 6.65 5.49 -5.23
N TYR A 127 5.72 4.94 -6.00
CA TYR A 127 6.06 3.96 -7.03
C TYR A 127 6.63 4.63 -8.27
N VAL A 128 7.50 3.92 -8.96
CA VAL A 128 8.01 4.30 -10.27
C VAL A 128 7.70 3.20 -11.28
N ARG A 129 7.79 3.54 -12.57
CA ARG A 129 7.68 2.55 -13.63
C ARG A 129 8.93 1.67 -13.64
N GLY A 130 8.74 0.38 -13.38
CA GLY A 130 9.80 -0.62 -13.47
C GLY A 130 10.06 -1.04 -14.91
N SER A 131 11.26 -1.55 -15.17
CA SER A 131 11.57 -2.20 -16.44
C SER A 131 10.87 -3.55 -16.53
N SER A 132 10.05 -3.76 -17.56
CA SER A 132 9.49 -5.08 -17.86
C SER A 132 10.62 -6.05 -18.24
N ARG A 133 10.76 -7.17 -17.56
CA ARG A 133 11.62 -8.28 -17.99
C ARG A 133 10.91 -9.05 -19.11
N PRO A 134 11.58 -9.76 -20.03
CA PRO A 134 10.92 -10.46 -21.13
C PRO A 134 9.84 -11.46 -20.70
N GLU A 135 9.99 -12.07 -19.53
CA GLU A 135 9.00 -12.93 -18.89
C GLU A 135 7.76 -12.17 -18.37
N ASP A 136 7.87 -10.86 -18.16
CA ASP A 136 6.81 -9.98 -17.63
C ASP A 136 5.90 -9.42 -18.75
N VAL A 137 6.04 -9.82 -20.01
CA VAL A 137 5.48 -9.05 -21.15
C VAL A 137 4.15 -9.60 -21.67
N THR A 138 3.73 -10.80 -21.30
CA THR A 138 2.48 -11.37 -21.85
C THR A 138 1.27 -10.97 -20.99
N PRO A 139 0.41 -10.04 -21.45
CA PRO A 139 -0.84 -9.76 -20.78
C PRO A 139 -1.76 -10.99 -20.85
N VAL A 140 -2.53 -11.22 -19.79
CA VAL A 140 -3.57 -12.26 -19.77
C VAL A 140 -4.88 -11.71 -20.37
N VAL A 141 -5.06 -10.39 -20.30
CA VAL A 141 -6.26 -9.70 -20.78
C VAL A 141 -6.05 -9.20 -22.21
N GLU A 142 -6.99 -9.54 -23.10
CA GLU A 142 -7.01 -9.02 -24.47
C GLU A 142 -7.04 -7.48 -24.49
N ASN A 143 -6.34 -6.87 -25.45
CA ASN A 143 -6.26 -5.41 -25.60
C ASN A 143 -5.67 -4.68 -24.37
N SER A 144 -4.84 -5.35 -23.58
CA SER A 144 -4.08 -4.75 -22.50
C SER A 144 -2.58 -4.85 -22.75
N VAL A 145 -1.81 -4.05 -22.02
CA VAL A 145 -0.35 -4.13 -21.94
C VAL A 145 0.03 -4.44 -20.50
N ARG A 146 1.04 -5.29 -20.30
CA ARG A 146 1.58 -5.52 -18.97
C ARG A 146 2.49 -4.36 -18.56
N VAL A 147 2.24 -3.86 -17.36
CA VAL A 147 2.99 -2.79 -16.72
C VAL A 147 3.50 -3.23 -15.36
N VAL A 148 4.72 -2.79 -15.03
CA VAL A 148 5.36 -3.08 -13.75
C VAL A 148 5.54 -1.78 -12.99
N PHE A 149 4.99 -1.69 -11.79
CA PHE A 149 5.24 -0.59 -10.86
C PHE A 149 6.05 -1.07 -9.69
N GLU A 150 7.12 -0.35 -9.34
CA GLU A 150 8.06 -0.78 -8.31
C GLU A 150 8.31 0.28 -7.25
N ARG A 151 8.54 -0.18 -6.01
CA ARG A 151 8.92 0.67 -4.87
C ARG A 151 9.81 -0.08 -3.89
N VAL A 152 10.82 0.61 -3.39
CA VAL A 152 11.70 0.11 -2.33
C VAL A 152 11.02 0.26 -0.97
N GLN A 153 10.95 -0.82 -0.19
CA GLN A 153 10.38 -0.81 1.16
C GLN A 153 10.78 -2.06 1.96
N VAL A 154 10.59 -2.04 3.29
CA VAL A 154 10.53 -3.27 4.09
C VAL A 154 9.17 -3.92 3.90
N LEU A 155 9.14 -5.23 3.67
CA LEU A 155 7.92 -5.95 3.36
C LEU A 155 7.54 -6.90 4.49
N ASP A 156 6.31 -6.80 4.96
CA ASP A 156 5.68 -7.82 5.79
C ASP A 156 4.33 -8.25 5.19
N ALA A 157 3.69 -9.25 5.79
CA ALA A 157 2.45 -9.82 5.28
C ALA A 157 1.29 -8.80 5.26
N LEU A 158 1.21 -7.90 6.25
CA LEU A 158 0.14 -6.91 6.34
C LEU A 158 0.31 -5.85 5.26
N HIS A 159 1.51 -5.28 5.14
CA HIS A 159 1.83 -4.30 4.12
C HIS A 159 1.70 -4.88 2.71
N CYS A 160 2.17 -6.13 2.50
CA CYS A 160 1.98 -6.82 1.22
C CYS A 160 0.49 -6.94 0.86
N SER A 161 -0.37 -7.34 1.81
CA SER A 161 -1.81 -7.44 1.58
C SER A 161 -2.46 -6.09 1.27
N GLN A 162 -2.06 -5.03 1.98
CA GLN A 162 -2.54 -3.67 1.74
C GLN A 162 -2.16 -3.15 0.35
N GLU A 163 -0.90 -3.33 -0.04
CA GLU A 163 -0.40 -2.87 -1.34
C GLU A 163 -1.01 -3.67 -2.49
N ARG A 164 -1.18 -4.99 -2.34
CA ARG A 164 -1.96 -5.81 -3.29
C ARG A 164 -3.39 -5.28 -3.47
N SER A 165 -4.07 -4.97 -2.36
CA SER A 165 -5.45 -4.44 -2.40
C SER A 165 -5.52 -3.08 -3.09
N ARG A 166 -4.54 -2.20 -2.80
CA ARG A 166 -4.41 -0.89 -3.45
C ARG A 166 -4.24 -1.03 -4.96
N MET A 167 -3.33 -1.90 -5.41
CA MET A 167 -3.07 -2.12 -6.84
C MET A 167 -4.24 -2.79 -7.55
N ALA A 168 -4.95 -3.70 -6.88
CA ALA A 168 -6.18 -4.29 -7.41
C ALA A 168 -7.25 -3.22 -7.63
N GLY A 169 -7.49 -2.35 -6.65
CA GLY A 169 -8.45 -1.24 -6.77
C GLY A 169 -8.05 -0.21 -7.83
N LEU A 170 -6.76 0.06 -8.00
CA LEU A 170 -6.24 0.90 -9.08
C LEU A 170 -6.53 0.29 -10.45
N ALA A 171 -6.13 -0.96 -10.67
CA ALA A 171 -6.28 -1.64 -11.95
C ALA A 171 -7.77 -1.71 -12.35
N GLN A 172 -8.64 -2.12 -11.42
CA GLN A 172 -10.09 -2.22 -11.67
C GLN A 172 -10.69 -0.87 -12.10
N ARG A 173 -10.33 0.23 -11.43
CA ARG A 173 -10.81 1.58 -11.78
C ARG A 173 -10.38 2.02 -13.18
N LEU A 174 -9.26 1.51 -13.67
CA LEU A 174 -8.68 1.84 -14.96
C LEU A 174 -9.03 0.80 -16.05
N GLY A 175 -9.94 -0.13 -15.75
CA GLY A 175 -10.39 -1.17 -16.68
C GLY A 175 -9.38 -2.29 -16.89
N GLY A 176 -8.45 -2.49 -15.95
CA GLY A 176 -7.42 -3.52 -15.99
C GLY A 176 -7.53 -4.54 -14.84
N SER A 177 -6.51 -5.38 -14.72
CA SER A 177 -6.36 -6.40 -13.68
C SER A 177 -4.94 -6.43 -13.10
N VAL A 178 -4.76 -7.15 -12.00
CA VAL A 178 -3.44 -7.44 -11.42
C VAL A 178 -3.08 -8.88 -11.78
N ALA A 179 -1.90 -9.05 -12.37
CA ALA A 179 -1.36 -10.36 -12.70
C ALA A 179 -0.66 -11.02 -11.52
N GLY A 180 -0.06 -10.21 -10.65
CA GLY A 180 0.65 -10.69 -9.46
C GLY A 180 1.62 -9.66 -8.92
N TRP A 181 2.51 -10.12 -8.05
CA TRP A 181 3.56 -9.32 -7.46
C TRP A 181 4.79 -10.19 -7.22
N ASP A 182 5.95 -9.54 -7.18
CA ASP A 182 7.18 -10.14 -6.70
C ASP A 182 8.00 -9.13 -5.89
N ALA A 183 8.93 -9.64 -5.10
CA ALA A 183 9.82 -8.87 -4.26
C ALA A 183 11.26 -9.29 -4.53
N LEU A 184 12.11 -8.31 -4.79
CA LEU A 184 13.51 -8.54 -5.10
C LEU A 184 14.43 -8.07 -3.99
N GLN A 185 15.48 -8.86 -3.73
CA GLN A 185 16.59 -8.48 -2.86
C GLN A 185 17.92 -8.82 -3.54
N PRO A 186 19.03 -8.19 -3.13
CA PRO A 186 20.35 -8.67 -3.52
C PRO A 186 20.55 -10.10 -3.01
N PRO A 187 21.31 -10.94 -3.74
CA PRO A 187 21.65 -12.28 -3.30
C PRO A 187 22.41 -12.22 -1.99
N ILE A 188 22.24 -13.25 -1.17
CA ILE A 188 23.10 -13.46 -0.02
C ILE A 188 24.50 -13.73 -0.59
N LEU A 189 25.42 -12.77 -0.43
CA LEU A 189 26.83 -13.01 -0.71
C LEU A 189 27.29 -14.09 0.27
N ALA A 190 27.46 -15.32 -0.22
CA ALA A 190 28.09 -16.37 0.54
C ALA A 190 29.45 -15.83 1.04
N GLU A 191 29.64 -15.79 2.35
CA GLU A 191 30.88 -15.33 2.96
C GLU A 191 32.03 -16.17 2.36
N ALA A 192 32.94 -15.52 1.64
CA ALA A 192 34.02 -16.21 0.97
C ALA A 192 34.82 -17.02 2.02
N PRO A 193 35.11 -18.32 1.77
CA PRO A 193 35.82 -19.13 2.76
C PRO A 193 37.16 -18.45 3.10
N PRO A 194 37.56 -18.41 4.39
CA PRO A 194 38.77 -17.74 4.79
C PRO A 194 39.96 -18.32 4.01
N LYS A 195 40.73 -17.45 3.34
CA LYS A 195 41.94 -17.86 2.62
C LYS A 195 42.83 -18.61 3.61
N ARG A 196 42.91 -19.95 3.49
CA ARG A 196 43.82 -20.79 4.28
C ARG A 196 45.22 -20.23 4.09
N GLY A 197 45.73 -19.56 5.13
CA GLY A 197 47.07 -19.02 5.14
C GLY A 197 48.06 -20.14 4.82
N ARG A 198 48.82 -19.97 3.75
CA ARG A 198 49.93 -20.84 3.36
C ARG A 198 50.90 -20.89 4.55
N ARG A 199 50.87 -21.96 5.35
CA ARG A 199 51.93 -22.24 6.32
C ARG A 199 53.22 -22.33 5.53
N LYS A 200 54.14 -21.39 5.79
CA LYS A 200 55.52 -21.51 5.30
C LYS A 200 56.14 -22.70 6.04
N SER A 201 56.67 -23.63 5.25
CA SER A 201 57.50 -24.74 5.73
C SER A 201 58.83 -24.23 6.27
#